data_AF-A0A7S1RL82-F1
#
_entry.id   AF-A0A7S1RL82-F1
#
_cell.length_a   1.000
_cell.length_b   1.000
_cell.length_c   1.000
_cell.angle_alpha   90.00
_cell.angle_beta   90.00
_cell.angle_gamma   90.00
#
_symmetry.space_group_name_H-M   'P 1'
#
loop_
_entity.id
_entity.type
_entity.pdbx_description
1 polymer ?
#
loop_
_entity_poly.entity_id
_entity_poly.type
_entity_poly.pdbx_seq_one_letter_code
_entity_poly.pdbx_strand_id
1 'polypeptide(L)'
;AVRICRRFGLSQRVLEVLEATKENFLRGEMILEEVDWRKSLTSTDLKMITLARAFIYDPAVMVLNLPTSSLPLTLAVKIVGLMQEFVDRRGLEMPLSTTEAIAQRRPRTIFASFVRYEELDGVDVVWALDHGKVHEISKEEVQARPALGRTSAVT
;
A
#
# COMPACT_ATOMS: atom_id res chain seq x y z
N ALA A 1 -13.62 -4.12 -1.38
CA ALA A 1 -12.64 -4.77 -2.29
C ALA A 1 -12.45 -3.98 -3.59
N VAL A 2 -13.34 -4.05 -4.59
CA VAL A 2 -13.12 -3.44 -5.93
C VAL A 2 -12.81 -1.94 -5.90
N ARG A 3 -13.49 -1.15 -5.04
CA ARG A 3 -13.19 0.28 -4.89
C ARG A 3 -11.75 0.55 -4.45
N ILE A 4 -11.22 -0.26 -3.51
CA ILE A 4 -9.81 -0.19 -3.11
C ILE A 4 -8.93 -0.53 -4.31
N CYS A 5 -9.20 -1.61 -5.04
CA CYS A 5 -8.45 -1.98 -6.24
C CYS A 5 -8.37 -0.83 -7.27
N ARG A 6 -9.49 -0.12 -7.50
CA ARG A 6 -9.54 1.06 -8.38
C ARG A 6 -8.63 2.19 -7.88
N ARG A 7 -8.61 2.43 -6.56
CA ARG A 7 -7.71 3.44 -5.96
C ARG A 7 -6.24 3.06 -6.08
N PHE A 8 -5.92 1.78 -6.01
CA PHE A 8 -4.58 1.26 -6.31
C PHE A 8 -4.23 1.37 -7.82
N GLY A 9 -5.09 1.89 -8.69
CA GLY A 9 -4.73 2.13 -10.10
C GLY A 9 -4.54 0.86 -10.91
N LEU A 10 -5.22 -0.22 -10.52
CA LEU A 10 -5.33 -1.43 -11.34
C LEU A 10 -5.93 -1.10 -12.70
N SER A 11 -5.45 -1.77 -13.74
CA SER A 11 -5.92 -1.54 -15.11
C SER A 11 -7.41 -1.79 -15.24
N GLN A 12 -8.06 -1.08 -16.17
CA GLN A 12 -9.50 -1.19 -16.41
C GLN A 12 -9.92 -2.64 -16.71
N ARG A 13 -9.11 -3.36 -17.49
CA ARG A 13 -9.28 -4.80 -17.75
C ARG A 13 -9.34 -5.62 -16.46
N VAL A 14 -8.44 -5.39 -15.52
CA VAL A 14 -8.42 -6.15 -14.25
C VAL A 14 -9.63 -5.78 -13.40
N LEU A 15 -10.03 -4.51 -13.37
CA LEU A 15 -11.23 -4.07 -12.65
C LEU A 15 -12.50 -4.72 -13.20
N GLU A 16 -12.65 -4.79 -14.52
CA GLU A 16 -13.77 -5.47 -15.19
C GLU A 16 -13.84 -6.95 -14.83
N VAL A 17 -12.70 -7.65 -14.86
CA VAL A 17 -12.62 -9.06 -14.45
C VAL A 17 -13.02 -9.22 -12.98
N LEU A 18 -12.54 -8.34 -12.09
CA LEU A 18 -12.89 -8.40 -10.67
C LEU A 18 -14.38 -8.12 -10.43
N GLU A 19 -14.99 -7.20 -11.18
CA GLU A 19 -16.42 -6.90 -11.08
C GLU A 19 -17.28 -8.06 -11.59
N ALA A 20 -16.98 -8.59 -12.78
CA ALA A 20 -17.68 -9.75 -13.34
C ALA A 20 -17.55 -10.99 -12.44
N THR A 21 -16.35 -11.27 -11.94
CA THR A 21 -16.10 -12.40 -11.03
C THR A 21 -16.88 -12.24 -9.72
N LYS A 22 -16.94 -11.02 -9.17
CA LYS A 22 -17.71 -10.72 -7.97
C LYS A 22 -19.21 -10.96 -8.19
N GLU A 23 -19.76 -10.54 -9.31
CA GLU A 23 -21.19 -10.76 -9.63
C GLU A 23 -21.51 -12.25 -9.75
N ASN A 24 -20.69 -13.01 -10.47
CA ASN A 24 -20.86 -14.45 -10.61
C ASN A 24 -20.74 -15.18 -9.27
N PHE A 25 -19.77 -14.78 -8.43
CA PHE A 25 -19.62 -15.30 -7.07
C PHE A 25 -20.87 -15.06 -6.24
N LEU A 26 -21.44 -13.86 -6.28
CA LEU A 26 -22.65 -13.51 -5.53
C LEU A 26 -23.90 -14.26 -6.03
N ARG A 27 -23.95 -14.63 -7.32
CA ARG A 27 -25.03 -15.46 -7.89
C ARG A 27 -24.85 -16.96 -7.65
N GLY A 28 -23.71 -17.40 -7.12
CA GLY A 28 -23.40 -18.82 -6.98
C GLY A 28 -23.02 -19.50 -8.30
N GLU A 29 -22.73 -18.72 -9.35
CA GLU A 29 -22.44 -19.18 -10.71
C GLU A 29 -20.93 -19.19 -11.00
N MET A 30 -20.09 -19.26 -9.94
CA MET A 30 -18.65 -19.17 -10.10
C MET A 30 -18.09 -20.47 -10.69
N ILE A 31 -17.71 -20.41 -11.97
CA ILE A 31 -16.90 -21.44 -12.61
C ILE A 31 -15.43 -21.08 -12.34
N LEU A 32 -14.73 -21.92 -11.59
CA LEU A 32 -13.27 -21.84 -11.47
C LEU A 32 -12.64 -22.41 -12.74
N GLU A 33 -12.66 -21.65 -13.83
CA GLU A 33 -11.76 -21.96 -14.94
C GLU A 33 -10.32 -21.71 -14.48
N GLU A 34 -9.39 -22.60 -14.83
CA GLU A 34 -7.96 -22.40 -14.58
C GLU A 34 -7.45 -21.24 -15.44
N VAL A 35 -7.56 -20.02 -14.90
CA VAL A 35 -6.92 -18.85 -15.48
C VAL A 35 -5.46 -18.84 -15.04
N ASP A 36 -4.54 -18.96 -15.99
CA ASP A 36 -3.12 -18.69 -15.74
C ASP A 36 -2.90 -17.17 -15.55
N TRP A 37 -3.18 -16.72 -14.33
CA TRP A 37 -3.07 -15.32 -13.92
C TRP A 37 -1.65 -14.76 -14.12
N ARG A 38 -0.63 -15.63 -14.11
CA ARG A 38 0.78 -15.21 -14.33
C ARG A 38 1.03 -14.74 -15.75
N LYS A 39 0.28 -15.27 -16.73
CA LYS A 39 0.39 -14.87 -18.15
C LYS A 39 -0.52 -13.70 -18.50
N SER A 40 -1.51 -13.41 -17.67
CA SER A 40 -2.56 -12.43 -17.98
C SER A 40 -2.42 -11.12 -17.18
N LEU A 41 -1.59 -11.09 -16.14
CA LEU A 41 -1.33 -9.89 -15.32
C LEU A 41 0.10 -9.39 -15.50
N THR A 42 0.26 -8.07 -15.57
CA THR A 42 1.60 -7.47 -15.57
C THR A 42 2.23 -7.55 -14.18
N SER A 43 3.56 -7.42 -14.10
CA SER A 43 4.26 -7.34 -12.81
C SER A 43 3.74 -6.20 -11.93
N THR A 44 3.35 -5.09 -12.55
CA THR A 44 2.69 -3.97 -11.86
C THR A 44 1.33 -4.38 -11.32
N ASP A 45 0.44 -4.99 -12.13
CA ASP A 45 -0.88 -5.45 -11.66
C ASP A 45 -0.75 -6.40 -10.48
N LEU A 46 0.21 -7.34 -10.52
CA LEU A 46 0.48 -8.27 -9.43
C LEU A 46 0.88 -7.57 -8.13
N LYS A 47 1.74 -6.54 -8.21
CA LYS A 47 2.11 -5.73 -7.05
C LYS A 47 0.92 -4.94 -6.53
N MET A 48 0.13 -4.31 -7.40
CA MET A 48 -1.03 -3.53 -6.99
C MET A 48 -2.14 -4.41 -6.39
N ILE A 49 -2.36 -5.62 -6.90
CA ILE A 49 -3.27 -6.60 -6.29
C ILE A 49 -2.74 -7.02 -4.92
N THR A 50 -1.44 -7.31 -4.80
CA THR A 50 -0.84 -7.73 -3.53
C THR A 50 -0.98 -6.65 -2.47
N LEU A 51 -0.68 -5.40 -2.82
CA LEU A 51 -0.88 -4.26 -1.94
C LEU A 51 -2.37 -4.10 -1.62
N ALA A 52 -3.25 -3.99 -2.63
CA ALA A 52 -4.69 -3.82 -2.41
C ALA A 52 -5.27 -4.89 -1.47
N ARG A 53 -4.82 -6.15 -1.58
CA ARG A 53 -5.22 -7.24 -0.67
C ARG A 53 -4.81 -6.98 0.78
N ALA A 54 -3.61 -6.45 1.02
CA ALA A 54 -3.16 -6.10 2.36
C ALA A 54 -4.06 -5.01 3.00
N PHE A 55 -4.49 -4.02 2.23
CA PHE A 55 -5.41 -2.98 2.70
C PHE A 55 -6.86 -3.47 2.84
N ILE A 56 -7.31 -4.38 1.97
CA ILE A 56 -8.63 -5.01 2.10
C ILE A 56 -8.72 -5.84 3.37
N TYR A 57 -7.62 -6.46 3.81
CA TYR A 57 -7.57 -7.22 5.06
C TYR A 57 -7.70 -6.32 6.31
N ASP A 58 -7.44 -5.02 6.17
CA ASP A 58 -7.59 -4.00 7.23
C ASP A 58 -6.92 -4.38 8.57
N PRO A 59 -5.63 -4.73 8.59
CA PRO A 59 -4.93 -5.08 9.81
C PRO A 59 -4.65 -3.84 10.68
N ALA A 60 -4.61 -4.02 12.00
CA ALA A 60 -4.20 -2.96 12.92
C ALA A 60 -2.70 -2.60 12.79
N VAL A 61 -1.87 -3.56 12.40
CA VAL A 61 -0.42 -3.37 12.17
C VAL A 61 -0.05 -4.03 10.86
N MET A 62 0.65 -3.31 9.99
CA MET A 62 1.10 -3.78 8.69
C MET A 62 2.60 -3.50 8.51
N VAL A 63 3.34 -4.46 7.97
CA VAL A 63 4.77 -4.34 7.70
C VAL A 63 4.99 -4.54 6.21
N LEU A 64 5.61 -3.57 5.54
CA LEU A 64 5.80 -3.53 4.09
C LEU A 64 7.28 -3.37 3.73
N ASN A 65 7.86 -4.38 3.11
CA ASN A 65 9.25 -4.31 2.66
C ASN A 65 9.34 -3.78 1.22
N LEU A 66 9.90 -2.58 1.04
CA LEU A 66 10.12 -1.94 -0.26
C LEU A 66 8.88 -1.96 -1.19
N PRO A 67 7.68 -1.57 -0.68
CA PRO A 67 6.40 -1.86 -1.34
C PRO A 67 6.26 -1.24 -2.74
N THR A 68 6.98 -0.15 -2.98
CA THR A 68 6.85 0.73 -4.14
C THR A 68 8.12 0.78 -5.00
N SER A 69 9.17 0.03 -4.63
CA SER A 69 10.51 0.08 -5.22
C SER A 69 10.57 -0.09 -6.75
N SER A 70 9.68 -0.91 -7.32
CA SER A 70 9.62 -1.13 -8.79
C SER A 70 8.54 -0.32 -9.48
N LEU A 71 7.84 0.57 -8.78
CA LEU A 71 6.77 1.37 -9.35
C LEU A 71 7.34 2.70 -9.89
N PRO A 72 6.73 3.27 -10.94
CA PRO A 72 6.98 4.65 -11.32
C PRO A 72 6.75 5.58 -10.13
N LEU A 73 7.53 6.66 -10.02
CA LEU A 73 7.48 7.56 -8.88
C LEU A 73 6.07 8.12 -8.61
N THR A 74 5.35 8.49 -9.67
CA THR A 74 3.97 8.99 -9.57
C THR A 74 3.02 7.97 -8.91
N LEU A 75 3.19 6.69 -9.21
CA LEU A 75 2.39 5.62 -8.62
C LEU A 75 2.85 5.32 -7.18
N ALA A 76 4.16 5.35 -6.92
CA ALA A 76 4.72 5.17 -5.59
C ALA A 76 4.18 6.22 -4.59
N VAL A 77 4.28 7.51 -4.94
CA VAL A 77 3.75 8.62 -4.13
C VAL A 77 2.25 8.46 -3.88
N LYS A 78 1.49 8.08 -4.91
CA LYS A 78 0.06 7.80 -4.75
C LYS A 78 -0.20 6.69 -3.72
N ILE A 79 0.59 5.64 -3.73
CA ILE A 79 0.44 4.49 -2.81
C ILE A 79 0.79 4.88 -1.39
N VAL A 80 1.83 5.69 -1.19
CA VAL A 80 2.15 6.27 0.12
C VAL A 80 0.98 7.13 0.64
N GLY A 81 0.36 7.95 -0.22
CA GLY A 81 -0.85 8.69 0.17
C GLY A 81 -2.01 7.78 0.61
N LEU A 82 -2.15 6.59 0.02
CA LEU A 82 -3.12 5.58 0.49
C LEU A 82 -2.72 4.95 1.83
N MET A 83 -1.42 4.80 2.10
CA MET A 83 -0.91 4.35 3.41
C MET A 83 -1.28 5.35 4.50
N GLN A 84 -1.05 6.64 4.26
CA GLN A 84 -1.43 7.72 5.19
C GLN A 84 -2.93 7.74 5.44
N GLU A 85 -3.74 7.73 4.37
CA GLU A 85 -5.19 7.70 4.54
C GLU A 85 -5.66 6.49 5.36
N PHE A 86 -5.06 5.31 5.14
CA PHE A 86 -5.39 4.12 5.91
C PHE A 86 -5.08 4.29 7.41
N VAL A 87 -3.96 4.90 7.75
CA VAL A 87 -3.56 5.18 9.13
C VAL A 87 -4.48 6.23 9.77
N ASP A 88 -4.71 7.34 9.07
CA ASP A 88 -5.48 8.50 9.55
C ASP A 88 -6.97 8.18 9.70
N ARG A 89 -7.55 7.56 8.66
CA ARG A 89 -8.99 7.23 8.63
C ARG A 89 -9.30 5.89 9.27
N ARG A 90 -8.27 5.21 9.77
CA ARG A 90 -8.37 3.91 10.43
C ARG A 90 -9.08 2.90 9.49
N GLY A 91 -8.53 2.75 8.28
CA GLY A 91 -9.07 1.93 7.19
C GLY A 91 -9.27 2.69 5.87
N LEU A 92 -9.36 1.97 4.75
CA LEU A 92 -9.70 2.54 3.43
C LEU A 92 -11.14 2.20 3.06
N GLU A 93 -11.80 3.11 2.31
CA GLU A 93 -13.18 2.90 1.81
C GLU A 93 -14.20 2.61 2.93
N MET A 94 -13.90 3.07 4.15
CA MET A 94 -14.78 2.98 5.29
C MET A 94 -15.97 3.92 5.13
N PRO A 95 -17.15 3.61 5.68
CA PRO A 95 -18.31 4.49 5.62
C PRO A 95 -17.95 5.91 6.08
N LEU A 96 -18.49 6.93 5.41
CA LEU A 96 -18.31 8.33 5.77
C LEU A 96 -18.57 8.48 7.27
N SER A 97 -17.53 8.81 8.01
CA SER A 97 -17.51 8.80 9.47
C SER A 97 -17.01 10.15 9.92
N THR A 98 -17.67 10.71 10.92
CA THR A 98 -17.19 11.93 11.58
C THR A 98 -15.84 11.65 12.25
N THR A 99 -15.11 12.71 12.59
CA THR A 99 -13.83 12.59 13.30
C THR A 99 -13.96 11.78 14.60
N GLU A 100 -15.08 11.95 15.32
CA GLU A 100 -15.37 11.22 16.56
C GLU A 100 -15.55 9.72 16.30
N ALA A 101 -16.24 9.36 15.22
CA ALA A 101 -16.44 7.96 14.84
C ALA A 101 -15.12 7.30 14.40
N ILE A 102 -14.22 8.04 13.75
CA ILE A 102 -12.88 7.54 13.39
C ILE A 102 -12.05 7.30 14.65
N ALA A 103 -12.09 8.20 15.62
CA ALA A 103 -11.33 8.08 16.87
C ALA A 103 -11.69 6.83 17.69
N GLN A 104 -12.93 6.33 17.56
CA GLN A 104 -13.39 5.11 18.22
C GLN A 104 -12.91 3.82 17.52
N ARG A 105 -12.40 3.91 16.29
CA ARG A 105 -11.89 2.75 15.57
C ARG A 105 -10.52 2.35 16.11
N ARG A 106 -10.20 1.07 15.98
CA ARG A 106 -8.87 0.55 16.33
C ARG A 106 -7.77 1.31 15.56
N PRO A 107 -6.67 1.72 16.20
CA PRO A 107 -5.54 2.32 15.51
C PRO A 107 -4.96 1.42 14.41
N ARG A 108 -4.50 2.06 13.33
CA ARG A 108 -3.77 1.44 12.22
C ARG A 108 -2.35 1.98 12.24
N THR A 109 -1.36 1.11 12.09
CA THR A 109 0.06 1.47 12.03
C THR A 109 0.73 0.72 10.89
N ILE A 110 1.55 1.42 10.12
CA ILE A 110 2.32 0.84 9.02
C ILE A 110 3.81 1.05 9.31
N PHE A 111 4.58 -0.03 9.23
CA PHE A 111 6.04 -0.01 9.16
C PHE A 111 6.44 -0.28 7.72
N ALA A 112 7.24 0.58 7.10
CA ALA A 112 7.56 0.44 5.69
C ALA A 112 8.98 0.90 5.37
N SER A 113 9.66 0.12 4.53
CA SER A 113 10.96 0.49 4.00
C SER A 113 10.86 1.10 2.61
N PHE A 114 11.60 2.20 2.39
CA PHE A 114 11.59 2.95 1.13
C PHE A 114 13.00 3.04 0.54
N VAL A 115 13.06 3.28 -0.77
CA VAL A 115 14.33 3.54 -1.49
C VAL A 115 14.43 4.97 -2.02
N ARG A 116 13.34 5.75 -1.98
CA ARG A 116 13.30 7.13 -2.50
C ARG A 116 12.80 8.08 -1.42
N TYR A 117 13.32 9.30 -1.42
CA TYR A 117 12.99 10.30 -0.40
C TYR A 117 11.64 10.98 -0.67
N GLU A 118 11.22 11.05 -1.93
CA GLU A 118 9.92 11.62 -2.34
C GLU A 118 8.73 10.83 -1.77
N GLU A 119 8.98 9.61 -1.31
CA GLU A 119 8.00 8.72 -0.69
C GLU A 119 7.83 8.98 0.81
N LEU A 120 8.64 9.86 1.40
CA LEU A 120 8.60 10.16 2.84
C LEU A 120 7.71 11.35 3.18
N ASP A 121 7.16 12.04 2.18
CA ASP A 121 6.16 13.08 2.43
C ASP A 121 4.97 12.48 3.18
N GLY A 122 4.46 13.16 4.20
CA GLY A 122 3.38 12.68 5.08
C GLY A 122 3.65 11.42 5.92
N VAL A 123 4.87 10.88 5.95
CA VAL A 123 5.27 9.89 6.97
C VAL A 123 5.43 10.57 8.34
N ASP A 124 4.94 9.94 9.40
CA ASP A 124 4.97 10.48 10.77
C ASP A 124 6.36 10.40 11.41
N VAL A 125 7.04 9.27 11.27
CA VAL A 125 8.32 8.97 11.91
C VAL A 125 9.25 8.28 10.90
N VAL A 126 10.53 8.69 10.87
CA VAL A 126 11.54 8.10 10.02
C VAL A 126 12.66 7.55 10.89
N TRP A 127 12.94 6.24 10.77
CA TRP A 127 14.09 5.63 11.41
C TRP A 127 15.22 5.33 10.42
N ALA A 128 16.47 5.50 10.86
CA ALA A 128 17.64 5.02 10.15
C ALA A 128 18.25 3.82 10.87
N LEU A 129 18.69 2.84 10.08
CA LEU A 129 19.47 1.69 10.54
C LEU A 129 20.96 1.93 10.24
N ASP A 130 21.71 2.37 11.25
CA ASP A 130 23.16 2.57 11.13
C ASP A 130 23.89 1.61 12.08
N HIS A 131 24.84 0.84 11.54
CA HIS A 131 25.67 -0.11 12.32
C HIS A 131 24.86 -1.06 13.23
N GLY A 132 23.69 -1.50 12.78
CA GLY A 132 22.80 -2.39 13.53
C GLY A 132 21.98 -1.70 14.64
N LYS A 133 22.00 -0.36 14.71
CA LYS A 133 21.17 0.43 15.62
C LYS A 133 20.10 1.21 14.85
N VAL A 134 18.90 1.19 15.39
CA VAL A 134 17.77 1.99 14.90
C VAL A 134 17.71 3.28 15.70
N HIS A 135 17.66 4.41 15.03
CA HIS A 135 17.43 5.72 15.64
C HIS A 135 16.53 6.58 14.74
N GLU A 136 15.77 7.47 15.36
CA GLU A 136 14.91 8.41 14.64
C GLU A 136 15.75 9.52 14.02
N ILE A 137 15.40 9.89 12.80
CA ILE A 137 16.03 10.96 12.03
C ILE A 137 14.98 11.87 11.42
N SER A 138 15.34 13.12 11.16
CA SER A 138 14.42 14.05 10.50
C SER A 138 14.37 13.83 8.98
N LYS A 139 13.32 14.33 8.31
CA LYS A 139 13.21 14.25 6.84
C LYS A 139 14.32 15.06 6.15
N GLU A 140 14.75 16.16 6.75
CA GLU A 140 15.86 16.99 6.28
C GLU A 140 17.19 16.23 6.35
N GLU A 141 17.40 15.46 7.44
CA GLU A 141 18.58 14.61 7.60
C GLU A 141 18.64 13.48 6.56
N VAL A 142 17.49 12.92 6.17
CA VAL A 142 17.44 11.93 5.07
C VAL A 142 17.94 12.54 3.76
N GLN A 143 17.49 13.77 3.43
CA GLN A 143 17.86 14.45 2.18
C GLN A 143 19.33 14.86 2.14
N ALA A 144 19.92 15.18 3.30
CA ALA A 144 21.31 15.57 3.42
C ALA A 144 22.29 14.38 3.36
N ARG A 145 21.82 13.14 3.58
CA ARG A 145 22.67 11.95 3.47
C ARG A 145 23.03 11.70 2.00
N PRO A 146 24.32 11.48 1.66
CA PRO A 146 24.70 11.06 0.32
C PRO A 146 23.94 9.76 -0.01
N ALA A 147 23.59 9.56 -1.29
CA ALA A 147 23.03 8.31 -1.78
C ALA A 147 24.06 7.18 -1.59
N LEU A 148 24.20 6.70 -0.35
CA LEU A 148 25.09 5.63 0.02
C LEU A 148 24.54 4.37 -0.64
N GLY A 149 25.35 3.82 -1.53
CA GLY A 149 25.05 2.59 -2.23
C GLY A 149 24.57 1.53 -1.25
N ARG A 150 23.35 1.02 -1.49
CA ARG A 150 22.80 -0.21 -0.93
C ARG A 150 23.05 -0.36 0.58
N THR A 151 22.33 0.38 1.41
CA THR A 151 21.97 -0.13 2.75
C THR A 151 20.50 0.15 3.02
N SER A 152 19.77 -0.94 3.20
CA SER A 152 18.31 -1.01 3.33
C SER A 152 17.83 -0.57 4.72
N ALA A 153 16.53 -0.26 4.75
CA ALA A 153 15.65 -0.08 5.91
C ALA A 153 15.68 1.29 6.58
N VAL A 154 14.93 2.22 5.97
CA VAL A 154 14.01 3.03 6.79
C VAL A 154 12.99 2.04 7.35
N THR A 155 12.87 1.93 8.67
CA THR A 155 11.81 1.12 9.31
C THR A 155 10.65 2.04 9.66
#